data_AF-A0A6A0HAD9-F1
#
_entry.id   AF-A0A6A0HAD9-F1
#
_cell.length_a   1.000
_cell.length_b   1.000
_cell.length_c   1.000
_cell.angle_alpha   90.00
_cell.angle_beta   90.00
_cell.angle_gamma   90.00
#
_symmetry.space_group_name_H-M   'P 1'
#
loop_
_entity.id
_entity.type
_entity.pdbx_description
1 polymer ?
#
loop_
_entity_poly.entity_id
_entity_poly.type
_entity_poly.pdbx_seq_one_letter_code
_entity_poly.pdbx_strand_id
1 'polypeptide(L)'
;MGGECIRRTELCDGYDDCDNGEDEEFCDTIKPVQPPGPVVPPGPCQASEFQCVRDASCIPADLRCDSRPDCRDNSDEIDCPCSYCVASDIIT
;
A
#
# COMPACT_ATOMS: atom_id res chain seq x y z
N MET A 1 37.93 -2.67 20.00
CA MET A 1 36.86 -3.45 20.64
C MET A 1 35.72 -3.43 19.66
N GLY A 2 35.57 -4.53 18.91
CA GLY A 2 34.56 -4.62 17.86
C GLY A 2 33.21 -4.82 18.52
N GLY A 3 32.23 -3.99 18.16
CA GLY A 3 30.84 -4.20 18.54
C GLY A 3 30.39 -5.57 18.07
N GLU A 4 29.55 -6.21 18.87
CA GLU A 4 28.90 -7.44 18.48
C GLU A 4 28.04 -7.20 17.24
N CYS A 5 28.16 -8.08 16.26
CA CYS A 5 27.34 -8.02 15.06
C CYS A 5 26.06 -8.80 15.33
N ILE A 6 24.93 -8.11 15.46
CA ILE A 6 23.61 -8.73 15.46
C ILE A 6 23.26 -9.27 14.07
N ARG A 7 22.35 -10.24 14.01
CA ARG A 7 21.80 -10.71 12.74
C ARG A 7 20.88 -9.67 12.15
N ARG A 8 20.71 -9.70 10.82
CA ARG A 8 19.76 -8.82 10.13
C ARG A 8 18.30 -9.01 10.55
N THR A 9 17.98 -10.14 11.19
CA THR A 9 16.66 -10.45 11.72
C THR A 9 16.43 -9.87 13.11
N GLU A 10 17.51 -9.49 13.79
CA GLU A 10 17.57 -8.89 15.13
C GLU A 10 17.69 -7.36 14.97
N LEU A 11 17.17 -6.81 13.88
CA LEU A 11 17.17 -5.38 13.58
C LEU A 11 15.73 -4.99 13.34
N CYS A 12 15.21 -4.02 14.09
CA CYS A 12 13.80 -3.67 14.08
C CYS A 12 12.85 -4.84 14.41
N ASP A 13 13.26 -5.74 15.30
CA ASP A 13 12.45 -6.89 15.70
C ASP A 13 11.65 -6.64 17.00
N GLY A 14 11.87 -5.48 17.63
CA GLY A 14 11.20 -5.03 18.84
C GLY A 14 11.91 -5.44 20.14
N TYR A 15 13.11 -6.00 20.04
CA TYR A 15 13.99 -6.33 21.16
C TYR A 15 15.26 -5.47 21.13
N ASP A 16 15.81 -5.18 22.30
CA ASP A 16 17.05 -4.41 22.45
C ASP A 16 18.24 -5.39 22.37
N ASP A 17 18.74 -5.63 21.16
CA ASP A 17 19.80 -6.60 20.88
C ASP A 17 21.20 -5.96 20.80
N CYS A 18 21.32 -4.63 20.71
CA CYS A 18 22.58 -3.89 20.88
C CYS A 18 22.67 -3.20 22.25
N ASP A 19 23.89 -2.93 22.74
CA ASP A 19 24.13 -2.25 24.04
C ASP A 19 23.36 -0.93 24.28
N ASN A 20 22.83 -0.28 23.24
CA ASN A 20 22.11 0.99 23.33
C ASN A 20 20.77 0.98 22.54
N GLY A 21 20.28 -0.16 22.07
CA GLY A 21 19.06 -0.24 21.27
C GLY A 21 19.13 0.47 19.92
N GLU A 22 20.34 0.69 19.39
CA GLU A 22 20.51 1.33 18.07
C GLU A 22 19.87 0.51 16.95
N ASP A 23 19.67 -0.78 17.19
CA ASP A 23 18.96 -1.72 16.34
C ASP A 23 17.44 -1.47 16.27
N GLU A 24 16.87 -0.76 17.24
CA GLU A 24 15.46 -0.35 17.28
C GLU A 24 15.26 1.16 17.02
N GLU A 25 16.35 1.91 16.88
CA GLU A 25 16.31 3.32 16.52
C GLU A 25 16.32 3.49 15.00
N PHE A 26 15.64 4.54 14.50
CA PHE A 26 15.59 4.85 13.06
C PHE A 26 15.04 3.73 12.17
N CYS A 27 14.12 2.91 12.69
CA CYS A 27 13.48 1.83 11.95
C CYS A 27 12.63 2.25 10.73
N ASP A 28 12.36 3.54 10.58
CA ASP A 28 11.71 4.10 9.39
C ASP A 28 12.68 4.38 8.24
N THR A 29 13.96 4.61 8.54
CA THR A 29 15.01 4.92 7.56
C THR A 29 15.95 3.75 7.31
N ILE A 30 16.16 2.90 8.31
CA ILE A 30 16.91 1.64 8.22
C ILE A 30 15.91 0.49 8.15
N LYS A 31 15.08 0.44 7.09
CA LYS A 31 14.33 -0.79 6.75
C LYS A 31 15.14 -1.65 5.76
N PRO A 32 16.09 -2.50 6.19
CA PRO A 32 16.64 -3.49 5.31
C PRO A 32 15.63 -4.64 5.17
N VAL A 33 15.12 -4.77 3.95
CA VAL A 33 14.43 -5.95 3.43
C VAL A 33 13.29 -6.42 4.32
N GLN A 34 12.14 -5.81 4.09
CA GLN A 34 10.84 -6.44 4.34
C GLN A 34 10.91 -7.93 3.89
N PRO A 35 10.28 -8.86 4.64
CA PRO A 35 10.22 -10.28 4.31
C PRO A 35 9.74 -10.49 2.86
N PRO A 36 9.85 -11.71 2.28
CA PRO A 36 9.18 -12.03 1.03
C PRO A 36 7.65 -12.01 1.22
N GLY A 37 7.12 -10.80 1.28
CA GLY A 37 5.72 -10.40 1.34
C GLY A 37 5.61 -9.10 0.53
N PRO A 38 4.45 -8.80 -0.05
CA PRO A 38 4.32 -7.67 -0.97
C PRO A 38 4.64 -6.35 -0.25
N VAL A 39 5.80 -5.81 -0.56
CA VAL A 39 6.26 -4.50 -0.12
C VAL A 39 5.43 -3.45 -0.87
N VAL A 40 4.42 -2.89 -0.22
CA VAL A 40 3.69 -1.73 -0.73
C VAL A 40 4.43 -0.48 -0.24
N PRO A 41 5.13 0.27 -1.12
CA PRO A 41 5.78 1.52 -0.71
C PRO A 41 4.72 2.61 -0.40
N PRO A 42 5.03 3.62 0.43
CA PRO A 42 4.19 4.81 0.61
C PRO A 42 4.31 5.79 -0.58
N GLY A 43 4.30 5.24 -1.80
CA GLY A 43 4.14 6.01 -3.04
C GLY A 43 2.65 6.22 -3.37
N PRO A 44 2.32 6.89 -4.50
CA PRO A 44 1.01 6.67 -5.10
C PRO A 44 0.79 5.16 -5.17
N CYS A 45 -0.44 4.70 -4.90
CA CYS A 45 -0.79 3.28 -4.82
C CYS A 45 -0.10 2.43 -5.90
N GLN A 46 0.06 1.11 -5.66
CA GLN A 46 0.73 0.25 -6.64
C GLN A 46 0.14 0.45 -8.04
N ALA A 47 0.92 0.16 -9.09
CA ALA A 47 0.45 0.33 -10.46
C ALA A 47 -0.86 -0.44 -10.78
N SER A 48 -1.19 -1.45 -9.96
CA SER A 48 -2.42 -2.25 -9.98
C SER A 48 -3.47 -1.83 -8.95
N GLU A 49 -3.35 -0.65 -8.35
CA GLU A 49 -4.23 -0.13 -7.31
C GLU A 49 -4.74 1.27 -7.68
N PHE A 50 -5.96 1.58 -7.26
CA PHE A 50 -6.57 2.89 -7.36
C PHE A 50 -6.46 3.63 -6.02
N GLN A 51 -6.04 4.89 -6.07
CA GLN A 51 -5.97 5.75 -4.90
C GLN A 51 -7.28 6.52 -4.71
N CYS A 52 -7.95 6.31 -3.58
CA CYS A 52 -9.14 7.07 -3.21
C CYS A 52 -8.81 8.56 -3.07
N VAL A 53 -9.73 9.41 -3.53
CA VAL A 53 -9.49 10.85 -3.74
C VAL A 53 -9.26 11.60 -2.42
N ARG A 54 -9.98 11.26 -1.34
CA ARG A 54 -9.88 11.99 -0.06
C ARG A 54 -9.04 11.31 1.00
N ASP A 55 -9.14 9.99 1.11
CA ASP A 55 -8.51 9.25 2.21
C ASP A 55 -7.12 8.69 1.85
N ALA A 56 -6.68 8.87 0.59
CA ALA A 56 -5.41 8.35 0.06
C ALA A 56 -5.24 6.83 0.22
N SER A 57 -6.31 6.12 0.57
CA SER A 57 -6.37 4.68 0.67
C SER A 57 -6.24 4.03 -0.70
N CYS A 58 -5.55 2.90 -0.75
CA CYS A 58 -5.37 2.12 -1.96
C CYS A 58 -6.36 0.97 -1.98
N ILE A 59 -7.10 0.85 -3.08
CA ILE A 59 -7.93 -0.32 -3.37
C ILE A 59 -7.37 -1.02 -4.62
N PRO A 60 -7.59 -2.32 -4.82
CA PRO A 60 -7.26 -2.99 -6.08
C PRO A 60 -7.90 -2.27 -7.28
N ALA A 61 -7.20 -2.16 -8.39
CA ALA A 61 -7.72 -1.50 -9.59
C ALA A 61 -8.99 -2.17 -10.14
N ASP A 62 -9.19 -3.47 -9.87
CA ASP A 62 -10.40 -4.23 -10.21
C ASP A 62 -11.64 -3.78 -9.42
N LEU A 63 -11.46 -3.11 -8.28
CA LEU A 63 -12.55 -2.54 -7.47
C LEU A 63 -12.96 -1.14 -7.94
N ARG A 64 -12.23 -0.52 -8.86
CA ARG A 64 -12.65 0.74 -9.45
C ARG A 64 -13.79 0.48 -10.45
N CYS A 65 -14.95 1.09 -10.22
CA CYS A 65 -16.13 0.95 -11.06
C CYS A 65 -16.76 -0.44 -11.02
N ASP A 66 -16.73 -1.09 -9.85
CA ASP A 66 -17.25 -2.45 -9.64
C ASP A 66 -18.72 -2.47 -9.18
N SER A 67 -19.39 -1.30 -9.11
CA SER A 67 -20.73 -1.06 -8.57
C SER A 67 -20.84 -1.11 -7.04
N ARG A 68 -19.72 -1.12 -6.32
CA ARG A 68 -19.66 -1.11 -4.86
C ARG A 68 -18.77 0.00 -4.34
N PRO A 69 -19.19 0.70 -3.26
CA PRO A 69 -18.29 1.63 -2.57
C PRO A 69 -17.23 0.85 -1.80
N ASP A 70 -15.99 0.89 -2.26
CA ASP A 70 -14.81 0.41 -1.54
C ASP A 70 -13.99 1.58 -0.98
N CYS A 71 -14.00 2.74 -1.65
CA CYS A 71 -13.48 3.97 -1.05
C CYS A 71 -14.46 4.54 -0.02
N ARG A 72 -13.91 5.08 1.09
CA ARG A 72 -14.70 5.75 2.15
C ARG A 72 -15.45 6.99 1.65
N ASP A 73 -14.90 7.64 0.63
CA ASP A 73 -15.49 8.78 -0.07
C ASP A 73 -16.23 8.39 -1.36
N ASN A 74 -16.38 7.09 -1.65
CA ASN A 74 -17.05 6.55 -2.83
C ASN A 74 -16.41 7.04 -4.15
N SER A 75 -15.13 7.43 -4.12
CA SER A 75 -14.43 8.03 -5.27
C SER A 75 -14.05 7.03 -6.37
N ASP A 76 -13.99 5.76 -6.04
CA ASP A 76 -13.86 4.61 -6.92
C ASP A 76 -15.05 4.40 -7.87
N GLU A 77 -16.25 4.79 -7.42
CA GLU A 77 -17.51 4.65 -8.16
C GLU A 77 -17.98 5.96 -8.83
N ILE A 78 -17.12 6.98 -8.88
CA ILE A 78 -17.38 8.26 -9.52
C ILE A 78 -16.61 8.35 -10.84
N ASP A 79 -17.24 8.94 -11.86
CA ASP A 79 -16.64 9.11 -13.21
C ASP A 79 -16.22 7.77 -13.86
N CYS A 80 -17.02 6.75 -13.61
CA CYS A 80 -16.85 5.44 -14.21
C CYS A 80 -17.32 5.44 -15.67
N PRO A 81 -16.54 4.85 -16.60
CA PRO A 81 -17.04 4.60 -17.94
C PRO A 81 -18.29 3.73 -17.79
N CYS A 82 -19.44 4.22 -18.27
CA CYS A 82 -20.68 3.46 -18.20
C CYS A 82 -20.52 2.16 -18.98
N SER A 83 -20.30 1.05 -18.27
CA SER A 83 -20.28 -0.31 -18.82
C SER A 83 -21.64 -0.72 -19.43
N TYR A 84 -22.68 0.09 -19.21
CA TYR A 84 -24.03 -0.03 -19.78
C TYR A 84 -24.44 1.13 -20.71
N CYS A 85 -23.51 2.01 -21.11
CA CYS A 85 -23.76 2.82 -22.30
C CYS A 85 -23.27 2.05 -23.51
N VAL A 86 -24.01 0.99 -23.86
CA VAL A 86 -24.02 0.54 -25.24
C VAL A 86 -24.51 1.74 -26.07
N ALA A 87 -23.60 2.36 -26.81
CA ALA A 87 -23.95 3.11 -28.00
C ALA A 87 -24.45 2.11 -29.06
N SER A 88 -25.49 1.34 -28.75
CA SER A 88 -26.09 0.32 -29.63
C SER A 88 -27.57 0.05 -29.34
N ASP A 89 -28.32 1.05 -28.86
CA ASP A 89 -29.75 1.13 -29.16
C ASP A 89 -30.06 2.48 -29.81
N ILE A 90 -29.58 2.61 -31.05
CA ILE A 90 -30.38 3.23 -32.09
C ILE A 90 -31.62 2.34 -32.25
N ILE A 91 -32.68 2.61 -31.51
CA ILE A 91 -34.08 2.39 -31.93
C ILE A 91 -34.92 3.46 -31.22
N THR A 92 -35.07 4.66 -31.77
CA THR A 92 -36.14 5.03 -32.72
C THR A 92 -35.83 6.39 -33.33
#